data_AF-A0A9P9I9V8-F1
#
_entry.id   AF-A0A9P9I9V8-F1
#
_cell.length_a   1.000
_cell.length_b   1.000
_cell.length_c   1.000
_cell.angle_alpha   90.00
_cell.angle_beta   90.00
_cell.angle_gamma   90.00
#
_symmetry.space_group_name_H-M   'P 1'
#
loop_
_entity.id
_entity.type
_entity.pdbx_description
1 polymer ?
#
loop_
_entity_poly.entity_id
_entity_poly.type
_entity_poly.pdbx_seq_one_letter_code
_entity_poly.pdbx_strand_id
1 'polypeptide(L)'
;MIEDEPLDLLGPTHQRLVMHCLSEVSDELPIRTNLEQRLSKWLLFECEFSQSAHLASEVEFPEQALNTALLEETADIRRTILQSLAKRATIPPNTIGRAASWLEDENASVRPAAVHTLSRRSDLPEETLKAVAARLEDEDSDVREAAVEALRERSDLPEDMLKAVAARLKDKEPRIRWAANAALLRHEKYYLTLLKGAYATYLYKVLLQRSFEEQSSWYTEDGNFCFNVQEDIKRMSLDTHHDVTAMINKARPTNFPSTNGR
;
A
#
# COMPACT_ATOMS: atom_id res chain seq x y z
N MET A 1 -37.88 -3.96 -18.76
CA MET A 1 -37.74 -2.94 -17.70
C MET A 1 -36.27 -2.66 -17.34
N ILE A 2 -35.41 -3.67 -17.18
CA ILE A 2 -33.94 -3.48 -17.09
C ILE A 2 -33.20 -3.80 -18.41
N GLU A 3 -33.85 -4.58 -19.26
CA GLU A 3 -33.35 -5.03 -20.57
C GLU A 3 -33.43 -3.93 -21.64
N ASP A 4 -34.36 -2.99 -21.47
CA ASP A 4 -34.65 -1.93 -22.43
C ASP A 4 -33.46 -0.95 -22.56
N GLU A 5 -33.44 -0.14 -23.62
CA GLU A 5 -32.44 0.93 -23.74
C GLU A 5 -32.50 1.88 -22.53
N PRO A 6 -31.35 2.44 -22.10
CA PRO A 6 -31.33 3.37 -20.99
C PRO A 6 -32.29 4.53 -21.29
N LEU A 7 -33.34 4.68 -20.49
CA LEU A 7 -34.24 5.84 -20.57
C LEU A 7 -33.54 7.12 -20.07
N ASP A 8 -32.40 6.98 -19.41
CA ASP A 8 -31.58 8.10 -18.97
C ASP A 8 -30.84 8.70 -20.18
N LEU A 9 -31.12 9.98 -20.47
CA LEU A 9 -30.51 10.73 -21.56
C LEU A 9 -29.22 11.45 -21.14
N LEU A 10 -28.91 11.50 -19.84
CA LEU A 10 -27.86 12.34 -19.28
C LEU A 10 -26.71 11.55 -18.65
N GLY A 11 -26.97 10.35 -18.13
CA GLY A 11 -25.92 9.69 -17.35
C GLY A 11 -26.15 8.21 -17.02
N PRO A 12 -25.31 7.70 -16.09
CA PRO A 12 -25.26 6.27 -15.81
C PRO A 12 -26.30 5.84 -14.77
N THR A 13 -27.38 6.59 -14.54
CA THR A 13 -28.38 6.24 -13.50
C THR A 13 -29.01 4.88 -13.79
N HIS A 14 -29.33 4.62 -15.06
CA HIS A 14 -29.79 3.31 -15.49
C HIS A 14 -28.72 2.22 -15.25
N GLN A 15 -27.43 2.52 -15.48
CA GLN A 15 -26.35 1.56 -15.25
C GLN A 15 -26.19 1.22 -13.77
N ARG A 16 -26.32 2.21 -12.87
CA ARG A 16 -26.32 1.95 -11.42
C ARG A 16 -27.50 1.08 -11.00
N LEU A 17 -28.70 1.33 -11.55
CA LEU A 17 -29.84 0.45 -11.31
C LEU A 17 -29.55 -0.99 -11.78
N VAL A 18 -28.96 -1.15 -12.97
CA VAL A 18 -28.54 -2.47 -13.48
C VAL A 18 -27.54 -3.13 -12.55
N MET A 19 -26.52 -2.42 -12.08
CA MET A 19 -25.51 -2.92 -11.13
C MET A 19 -26.16 -3.44 -9.85
N HIS A 20 -27.01 -2.62 -9.21
CA HIS A 20 -27.70 -3.00 -7.98
C HIS A 20 -28.68 -4.17 -8.19
N CYS A 21 -29.38 -4.23 -9.33
CA CYS A 21 -30.22 -5.39 -9.62
C CYS A 21 -29.37 -6.65 -9.81
N LEU A 22 -28.25 -6.57 -10.52
CA LEU A 22 -27.34 -7.70 -10.74
C LEU A 22 -26.69 -8.18 -9.43
N SER A 23 -26.42 -7.30 -8.47
CA SER A 23 -25.87 -7.69 -7.17
C SER A 23 -26.87 -8.45 -6.29
N GLU A 24 -28.17 -8.31 -6.54
CA GLU A 24 -29.25 -8.94 -5.76
C GLU A 24 -29.80 -10.24 -6.40
N VAL A 25 -29.41 -10.56 -7.64
CA VAL A 25 -29.92 -11.73 -8.38
C VAL A 25 -28.85 -12.79 -8.62
N SER A 26 -29.30 -14.04 -8.77
CA SER A 26 -28.42 -15.18 -9.08
C SER A 26 -27.66 -15.01 -10.39
N ASP A 27 -26.48 -15.63 -10.48
CA ASP A 27 -25.61 -15.65 -11.66
C ASP A 27 -26.24 -16.35 -12.88
N GLU A 28 -27.29 -17.16 -12.68
CA GLU A 28 -27.94 -17.95 -13.74
C GLU A 28 -28.87 -17.16 -14.68
N LEU A 29 -28.92 -15.83 -14.55
CA LEU A 29 -29.80 -14.98 -15.36
C LEU A 29 -29.32 -14.96 -16.82
N PRO A 30 -30.12 -15.43 -17.82
CA PRO A 30 -29.65 -15.59 -19.21
C PRO A 30 -29.15 -14.31 -19.87
N ILE A 31 -29.64 -13.15 -19.43
CA ILE A 31 -29.28 -11.82 -19.98
C ILE A 31 -28.06 -11.19 -19.30
N ARG A 32 -27.57 -11.77 -18.19
CA ARG A 32 -26.54 -11.16 -17.34
C ARG A 32 -25.28 -10.80 -18.11
N THR A 33 -24.79 -11.71 -18.95
CA THR A 33 -23.60 -11.47 -19.76
C THR A 33 -23.74 -10.25 -20.67
N ASN A 34 -24.92 -10.02 -21.26
CA ASN A 34 -25.16 -8.85 -22.11
C ASN A 34 -25.17 -7.56 -21.29
N LEU A 35 -25.80 -7.58 -20.11
CA LEU A 35 -25.82 -6.44 -19.20
C LEU A 35 -24.41 -6.11 -18.69
N GLU A 36 -23.63 -7.11 -18.30
CA GLU A 36 -22.24 -6.94 -17.87
C GLU A 36 -21.33 -6.41 -18.99
N GLN A 37 -21.52 -6.85 -20.24
CA GLN A 37 -20.83 -6.28 -21.40
C GLN A 37 -21.22 -4.82 -21.68
N ARG A 38 -22.49 -4.44 -21.43
CA ARG A 38 -22.92 -3.04 -21.52
C ARG A 38 -22.27 -2.22 -20.41
N LEU A 39 -22.26 -2.73 -19.18
CA LEU A 39 -21.62 -2.08 -18.03
C LEU A 39 -20.12 -1.91 -18.22
N SER A 40 -19.42 -2.91 -18.79
CA SER A 40 -18.00 -2.77 -19.11
C SER A 40 -17.76 -1.63 -20.09
N LYS A 41 -18.53 -1.55 -21.18
CA LYS A 41 -18.43 -0.44 -22.15
C LYS A 41 -18.70 0.93 -21.53
N TRP A 42 -19.66 1.02 -20.60
CA TRP A 42 -19.95 2.25 -19.88
C TRP A 42 -18.82 2.67 -18.95
N LEU A 43 -18.19 1.71 -18.26
CA LEU A 43 -17.02 1.96 -17.44
C LEU A 43 -15.85 2.49 -18.28
N LEU A 44 -15.63 1.93 -19.46
CA LEU A 44 -14.60 2.38 -20.39
C LEU A 44 -14.87 3.79 -20.90
N PHE A 45 -16.10 4.05 -21.33
CA PHE A 45 -16.53 5.40 -21.71
C PHE A 45 -16.32 6.41 -20.57
N GLU A 46 -16.66 6.06 -19.33
CA GLU A 46 -16.44 6.92 -18.17
C GLU A 46 -14.95 7.25 -17.98
N CYS A 47 -14.08 6.22 -18.08
CA CYS A 47 -12.63 6.37 -17.97
C CYS A 47 -12.09 7.34 -19.02
N GLU A 48 -12.53 7.20 -20.27
CA GLU A 48 -12.10 8.07 -21.37
C GLU A 48 -12.64 9.49 -21.24
N PHE A 49 -13.93 9.63 -20.93
CA PHE A 49 -14.62 10.91 -20.87
C PHE A 49 -14.16 11.78 -19.70
N SER A 50 -13.91 11.16 -18.54
CA SER A 50 -13.71 11.88 -17.27
C SER A 50 -12.38 11.60 -16.58
N GLN A 51 -11.56 10.67 -17.10
CA GLN A 51 -10.35 10.18 -16.43
C GLN A 51 -10.63 9.66 -15.00
N SER A 52 -11.83 9.10 -14.82
CA SER A 52 -12.30 8.55 -13.55
C SER A 52 -13.09 7.27 -13.80
N ALA A 53 -13.25 6.45 -12.77
CA ALA A 53 -13.98 5.19 -12.84
C ALA A 53 -14.90 5.06 -11.62
N HIS A 54 -15.86 5.98 -11.47
CA HIS A 54 -16.78 5.97 -10.33
C HIS A 54 -17.65 4.72 -10.33
N LEU A 55 -18.08 4.22 -11.49
CA LEU A 55 -18.80 2.96 -11.57
C LEU A 55 -17.99 1.82 -10.96
N ALA A 56 -16.69 1.74 -11.25
CA ALA A 56 -15.81 0.75 -10.65
C ALA A 56 -15.48 1.01 -9.16
N SER A 57 -15.85 2.16 -8.58
CA SER A 57 -15.69 2.39 -7.15
C SER A 57 -16.82 1.82 -6.29
N GLU A 58 -17.97 1.52 -6.90
CA GLU A 58 -19.14 0.92 -6.25
C GLU A 58 -18.97 -0.60 -6.13
N VAL A 59 -19.23 -1.18 -4.95
CA VAL A 59 -18.95 -2.60 -4.69
C VAL A 59 -19.88 -3.53 -5.48
N GLU A 60 -21.03 -3.02 -5.88
CA GLU A 60 -22.08 -3.66 -6.68
C GLU A 60 -21.72 -3.76 -8.16
N PHE A 61 -20.67 -3.06 -8.63
CA PHE A 61 -20.25 -3.19 -10.02
C PHE A 61 -19.78 -4.63 -10.29
N PRO A 62 -20.39 -5.35 -11.26
CA PRO A 62 -20.16 -6.77 -11.45
C PRO A 62 -18.70 -7.13 -11.73
N GLU A 63 -18.21 -8.18 -11.07
CA GLU A 63 -16.83 -8.64 -11.20
C GLU A 63 -16.48 -9.01 -12.65
N GLN A 64 -17.39 -9.65 -13.38
CA GLN A 64 -17.16 -10.03 -14.78
C GLN A 64 -17.04 -8.80 -15.69
N ALA A 65 -17.90 -7.80 -15.53
CA ALA A 65 -17.81 -6.54 -16.26
C ALA A 65 -16.50 -5.80 -15.97
N LEU A 66 -16.08 -5.79 -14.70
CA LEU A 66 -14.81 -5.21 -14.27
C LEU A 66 -13.63 -5.94 -14.93
N ASN A 67 -13.64 -7.26 -14.91
CA ASN A 67 -12.61 -8.08 -15.55
C ASN A 67 -12.60 -7.88 -17.07
N THR A 68 -13.74 -7.76 -17.74
CA THR A 68 -13.77 -7.44 -19.17
C THR A 68 -13.12 -6.09 -19.44
N ALA A 69 -13.52 -5.03 -18.71
CA ALA A 69 -12.96 -3.69 -18.90
C ALA A 69 -11.44 -3.63 -18.65
N LEU A 70 -10.97 -4.36 -17.65
CA LEU A 70 -9.56 -4.43 -17.32
C LEU A 70 -8.75 -5.23 -18.38
N LEU A 71 -9.33 -6.15 -19.16
CA LEU A 71 -8.59 -7.00 -20.14
C LEU A 71 -8.27 -6.29 -21.46
N GLU A 72 -9.11 -5.37 -21.90
CA GLU A 72 -9.08 -4.90 -23.30
C GLU A 72 -8.35 -3.57 -23.51
N GLU A 73 -7.80 -2.94 -22.47
CA GLU A 73 -7.62 -1.48 -22.48
C GLU A 73 -6.23 -0.93 -22.07
N THR A 74 -6.03 0.34 -22.44
CA THR A 74 -4.77 1.10 -22.30
C THR A 74 -4.27 1.22 -20.84
N ALA A 75 -2.98 1.52 -20.67
CA ALA A 75 -2.37 1.68 -19.35
C ALA A 75 -3.07 2.76 -18.48
N ASP A 76 -3.56 3.84 -19.09
CA ASP A 76 -4.29 4.88 -18.38
C ASP A 76 -5.63 4.40 -17.83
N ILE A 77 -6.36 3.60 -18.60
CA ILE A 77 -7.63 3.00 -18.15
C ILE A 77 -7.35 1.98 -17.03
N ARG A 78 -6.35 1.10 -17.20
CA ARG A 78 -5.93 0.17 -16.14
C ARG A 78 -5.62 0.89 -14.84
N ARG A 79 -4.81 1.94 -14.91
CA ARG A 79 -4.46 2.79 -13.75
C ARG A 79 -5.70 3.42 -13.13
N THR A 80 -6.58 4.01 -13.93
CA THR A 80 -7.80 4.71 -13.45
C THR A 80 -8.76 3.76 -12.74
N ILE A 81 -8.97 2.56 -13.30
CA ILE A 81 -9.80 1.55 -12.66
C ILE A 81 -9.14 1.06 -11.36
N LEU A 82 -7.85 0.73 -11.35
CA LEU A 82 -7.13 0.33 -10.12
C LEU A 82 -7.23 1.39 -9.02
N GLN A 83 -7.02 2.66 -9.35
CA GLN A 83 -7.16 3.77 -8.39
C GLN A 83 -8.57 3.85 -7.80
N SER A 84 -9.60 3.47 -8.56
CA SER A 84 -10.98 3.45 -8.09
C SER A 84 -11.27 2.21 -7.24
N LEU A 85 -10.71 1.05 -7.60
CA LEU A 85 -10.78 -0.18 -6.79
C LEU A 85 -10.07 -0.03 -5.45
N ALA A 86 -8.98 0.72 -5.40
CA ALA A 86 -8.29 1.05 -4.14
C ALA A 86 -9.20 1.79 -3.14
N LYS A 87 -10.28 2.45 -3.59
CA LYS A 87 -11.25 3.13 -2.72
C LYS A 87 -12.27 2.19 -2.07
N ARG A 88 -12.50 1.00 -2.66
CA ARG A 88 -13.44 0.02 -2.11
C ARG A 88 -12.94 -0.54 -0.78
N ALA A 89 -13.87 -0.85 0.12
CA ALA A 89 -13.58 -1.57 1.36
C ALA A 89 -13.14 -3.02 1.07
N THR A 90 -13.76 -3.67 0.09
CA THR A 90 -13.46 -5.04 -0.35
C THR A 90 -13.35 -5.09 -1.88
N ILE A 91 -12.59 -6.05 -2.40
CA ILE A 91 -12.51 -6.35 -3.83
C ILE A 91 -12.63 -7.86 -4.06
N PRO A 92 -13.24 -8.32 -5.16
CA PRO A 92 -13.37 -9.75 -5.44
C PRO A 92 -12.01 -10.48 -5.59
N PRO A 93 -11.92 -11.78 -5.27
CA PRO A 93 -10.68 -12.54 -5.35
C PRO A 93 -10.02 -12.53 -6.74
N ASN A 94 -10.77 -12.64 -7.85
CA ASN A 94 -10.13 -12.58 -9.16
C ASN A 94 -9.58 -11.18 -9.45
N THR A 95 -10.25 -10.13 -8.96
CA THR A 95 -9.73 -8.76 -9.04
C THR A 95 -8.40 -8.60 -8.28
N ILE A 96 -8.21 -9.29 -7.16
CA ILE A 96 -6.91 -9.35 -6.46
C ILE A 96 -5.84 -9.99 -7.36
N GLY A 97 -6.14 -11.17 -7.93
CA GLY A 97 -5.21 -11.86 -8.84
C GLY A 97 -4.85 -11.01 -10.07
N ARG A 98 -5.82 -10.26 -10.59
CA ARG A 98 -5.61 -9.31 -11.68
C ARG A 98 -4.74 -8.13 -11.30
N ALA A 99 -5.02 -7.46 -10.18
CA ALA A 99 -4.18 -6.37 -9.71
C ALA A 99 -2.75 -6.87 -9.46
N ALA A 100 -2.59 -8.10 -8.93
CA ALA A 100 -1.29 -8.73 -8.74
C ALA A 100 -0.52 -8.92 -10.06
N SER A 101 -1.22 -9.31 -11.15
CA SER A 101 -0.59 -9.46 -12.48
C SER A 101 -0.01 -8.16 -13.05
N TRP A 102 -0.45 -7.00 -12.54
CA TRP A 102 0.04 -5.68 -12.98
C TRP A 102 1.06 -5.05 -12.06
N LEU A 103 1.51 -5.79 -11.04
CA LEU A 103 2.68 -5.40 -10.29
C LEU A 103 3.94 -5.37 -11.17
N GLU A 104 3.96 -6.04 -12.32
CA GLU A 104 5.08 -6.06 -13.28
C GLU A 104 4.72 -5.38 -14.61
N ASP A 105 3.68 -4.54 -14.62
CA ASP A 105 3.26 -3.84 -15.84
C ASP A 105 4.42 -2.97 -16.38
N GLU A 106 4.65 -3.06 -17.68
CA GLU A 106 5.68 -2.29 -18.39
C GLU A 106 5.47 -0.79 -18.22
N ASN A 107 4.22 -0.36 -18.05
CA ASN A 107 3.91 1.02 -17.75
C ASN A 107 4.09 1.32 -16.25
N ALA A 108 5.10 2.14 -15.95
CA ALA A 108 5.45 2.54 -14.59
C ALA A 108 4.30 3.19 -13.81
N SER A 109 3.32 3.82 -14.48
CA SER A 109 2.18 4.44 -13.80
C SER A 109 1.12 3.43 -13.33
N VAL A 110 1.11 2.21 -13.89
CA VAL A 110 0.17 1.14 -13.51
C VAL A 110 0.65 0.41 -12.26
N ARG A 111 1.96 0.14 -12.17
CA ARG A 111 2.57 -0.58 -11.03
C ARG A 111 2.21 -0.01 -9.66
N PRO A 112 2.35 1.31 -9.38
CA PRO A 112 2.00 1.85 -8.06
C PRO A 112 0.50 1.75 -7.82
N ALA A 113 -0.35 1.94 -8.84
CA ALA A 113 -1.80 1.78 -8.69
C ALA A 113 -2.19 0.33 -8.34
N ALA A 114 -1.51 -0.66 -8.93
CA ALA A 114 -1.66 -2.06 -8.57
C ALA A 114 -1.27 -2.32 -7.10
N VAL A 115 -0.10 -1.84 -6.68
CA VAL A 115 0.35 -1.97 -5.29
C VAL A 115 -0.62 -1.30 -4.31
N HIS A 116 -1.10 -0.09 -4.59
CA HIS A 116 -2.06 0.63 -3.76
C HIS A 116 -3.42 -0.08 -3.67
N THR A 117 -3.85 -0.76 -4.74
CA THR A 117 -5.09 -1.54 -4.73
C THR A 117 -4.99 -2.73 -3.79
N LEU A 118 -3.81 -3.34 -3.70
CA LEU A 118 -3.51 -4.49 -2.86
C LEU A 118 -3.14 -4.10 -1.41
N SER A 119 -2.52 -2.94 -1.20
CA SER A 119 -2.00 -2.48 0.11
C SER A 119 -3.09 -2.36 1.18
N ARG A 120 -4.32 -2.05 0.77
CA ARG A 120 -5.47 -1.84 1.65
C ARG A 120 -6.23 -3.13 2.01
N ARG A 121 -5.69 -4.31 1.68
CA ARG A 121 -6.36 -5.60 1.85
C ARG A 121 -5.68 -6.39 2.96
N SER A 122 -6.39 -6.74 4.02
CA SER A 122 -5.81 -7.48 5.16
C SER A 122 -5.61 -8.97 4.88
N ASP A 123 -6.23 -9.52 3.84
CA ASP A 123 -6.38 -10.95 3.54
C ASP A 123 -5.83 -11.33 2.15
N LEU A 124 -4.67 -10.78 1.78
CA LEU A 124 -4.03 -11.17 0.51
C LEU A 124 -3.50 -12.61 0.57
N PRO A 125 -3.62 -13.37 -0.55
CA PRO A 125 -2.90 -14.62 -0.71
C PRO A 125 -1.39 -14.45 -0.52
N GLU A 126 -0.72 -15.45 0.04
CA GLU A 126 0.72 -15.40 0.31
C GLU A 126 1.55 -15.04 -0.93
N GLU A 127 1.21 -15.63 -2.08
CA GLU A 127 1.89 -15.35 -3.35
C GLU A 127 1.69 -13.90 -3.81
N THR A 128 0.51 -13.32 -3.57
CA THR A 128 0.27 -11.89 -3.84
C THR A 128 1.10 -11.01 -2.90
N LEU A 129 1.24 -11.39 -1.62
CA LEU A 129 2.08 -10.67 -0.68
C LEU A 129 3.58 -10.73 -1.08
N LYS A 130 4.05 -11.90 -1.55
CA LYS A 130 5.41 -12.05 -2.11
C LYS A 130 5.62 -11.17 -3.34
N ALA A 131 4.65 -11.12 -4.24
CA ALA A 131 4.72 -10.25 -5.41
C ALA A 131 4.78 -8.76 -5.03
N VAL A 132 4.01 -8.34 -4.01
CA VAL A 132 4.12 -6.97 -3.43
C VAL A 132 5.49 -6.76 -2.80
N ALA A 133 6.03 -7.73 -2.05
CA ALA A 133 7.36 -7.60 -1.44
C ALA A 133 8.48 -7.51 -2.49
N ALA A 134 8.36 -8.19 -3.63
CA ALA A 134 9.30 -8.06 -4.75
C ALA A 134 9.35 -6.63 -5.31
N ARG A 135 8.27 -5.85 -5.18
CA ARG A 135 8.22 -4.44 -5.58
C ARG A 135 8.99 -3.49 -4.67
N LEU A 136 9.48 -3.97 -3.52
CA LEU A 136 10.43 -3.19 -2.73
C LEU A 136 11.70 -2.86 -3.54
N GLU A 137 12.09 -3.67 -4.53
CA GLU A 137 13.29 -3.46 -5.35
C GLU A 137 13.01 -2.79 -6.70
N ASP A 138 11.80 -2.29 -6.93
CA ASP A 138 11.43 -1.62 -8.18
C ASP A 138 12.32 -0.40 -8.44
N GLU A 139 12.58 -0.09 -9.71
CA GLU A 139 13.35 1.09 -10.10
C GLU A 139 12.61 2.40 -9.76
N ASP A 140 11.28 2.36 -9.81
CA ASP A 140 10.40 3.49 -9.53
C ASP A 140 10.22 3.68 -8.02
N SER A 141 10.51 4.89 -7.52
CA SER A 141 10.37 5.22 -6.11
C SER A 141 8.94 5.15 -5.61
N ASP A 142 7.94 5.51 -6.43
CA ASP A 142 6.54 5.50 -6.04
C ASP A 142 6.05 4.07 -5.86
N VAL A 143 6.56 3.13 -6.67
CA VAL A 143 6.30 1.70 -6.53
C VAL A 143 6.93 1.14 -5.25
N ARG A 144 8.19 1.50 -4.98
CA ARG A 144 8.87 1.07 -3.75
C ARG A 144 8.17 1.61 -2.50
N GLU A 145 7.77 2.89 -2.50
CA GLU A 145 7.02 3.51 -1.41
C GLU A 145 5.70 2.78 -1.17
N ALA A 146 4.93 2.56 -2.24
CA ALA A 146 3.67 1.84 -2.17
C ALA A 146 3.85 0.42 -1.59
N ALA A 147 4.93 -0.27 -1.96
CA ALA A 147 5.21 -1.62 -1.48
C ALA A 147 5.53 -1.64 0.02
N VAL A 148 6.30 -0.68 0.50
CA VAL A 148 6.57 -0.53 1.95
C VAL A 148 5.28 -0.24 2.70
N GLU A 149 4.45 0.67 2.21
CA GLU A 149 3.16 1.02 2.82
C GLU A 149 2.20 -0.19 2.86
N ALA A 150 2.19 -1.01 1.80
CA ALA A 150 1.40 -2.25 1.75
C ALA A 150 1.81 -3.29 2.80
N LEU A 151 3.11 -3.34 3.11
CA LEU A 151 3.64 -4.24 4.12
C LEU A 151 3.51 -3.67 5.54
N ARG A 152 3.43 -2.34 5.69
CA ARG A 152 3.33 -1.67 7.00
C ARG A 152 2.14 -2.14 7.82
N GLU A 153 0.98 -2.36 7.22
CA GLU A 153 -0.23 -2.73 7.96
C GLU A 153 -0.29 -4.20 8.37
N ARG A 154 0.76 -4.99 8.08
CA ARG A 154 0.82 -6.43 8.40
C ARG A 154 1.43 -6.66 9.77
N SER A 155 0.76 -7.44 10.62
CA SER A 155 1.30 -7.85 11.92
C SER A 155 2.35 -8.96 11.82
N ASP A 156 2.17 -9.88 10.88
CA ASP A 156 2.90 -11.15 10.85
C ASP A 156 3.66 -11.34 9.53
N LEU A 157 4.63 -10.46 9.28
CA LEU A 157 5.50 -10.58 8.12
C LEU A 157 6.60 -11.64 8.34
N PRO A 158 6.85 -12.51 7.33
CA PRO A 158 8.03 -13.38 7.30
C PRO A 158 9.34 -12.60 7.42
N GLU A 159 10.37 -13.23 8.00
CA GLU A 159 11.66 -12.57 8.27
C GLU A 159 12.39 -12.10 7.00
N ASP A 160 12.25 -12.83 5.89
CA ASP A 160 12.78 -12.44 4.58
C ASP A 160 12.12 -11.16 4.05
N MET A 161 10.80 -10.99 4.23
CA MET A 161 10.12 -9.73 3.90
C MET A 161 10.58 -8.59 4.81
N LEU A 162 10.77 -8.85 6.11
CA LEU A 162 11.33 -7.86 7.04
C LEU A 162 12.76 -7.46 6.68
N LYS A 163 13.57 -8.38 6.15
CA LYS A 163 14.90 -8.08 5.59
C LYS A 163 14.81 -7.19 4.35
N ALA A 164 13.88 -7.47 3.45
CA ALA A 164 13.64 -6.64 2.28
C ALA A 164 13.18 -5.22 2.67
N VAL A 165 12.28 -5.08 3.63
CA VAL A 165 11.86 -3.77 4.17
C VAL A 165 13.04 -3.07 4.87
N ALA A 166 13.86 -3.79 5.65
CA ALA A 166 15.05 -3.22 6.28
C ALA A 166 16.05 -2.65 5.27
N ALA A 167 16.21 -3.30 4.10
CA ALA A 167 17.04 -2.77 3.02
C ALA A 167 16.60 -1.37 2.55
N ARG A 168 15.30 -1.05 2.62
CA ARG A 168 14.74 0.27 2.28
C ARG A 168 15.08 1.39 3.27
N LEU A 169 15.62 1.08 4.45
CA LEU A 169 16.24 2.10 5.32
C LEU A 169 17.46 2.79 4.69
N LYS A 170 18.00 2.21 3.61
CA LYS A 170 19.12 2.75 2.82
C LYS A 170 18.65 3.42 1.53
N ASP A 171 17.34 3.56 1.32
CA ASP A 171 16.80 4.14 0.09
C ASP A 171 17.25 5.60 -0.08
N LYS A 172 17.37 6.02 -1.34
CA LYS A 172 17.73 7.40 -1.70
C LYS A 172 16.63 8.37 -1.27
N GLU A 173 15.37 7.95 -1.37
CA GLU A 173 14.21 8.79 -1.07
C GLU A 173 13.89 8.80 0.44
N PRO A 174 13.89 9.98 1.11
CA PRO A 174 13.53 10.08 2.53
C PRO A 174 12.19 9.44 2.90
N ARG A 175 11.15 9.64 2.08
CA ARG A 175 9.81 9.09 2.35
C ARG A 175 9.82 7.57 2.48
N ILE A 176 10.53 6.88 1.59
CA ILE A 176 10.68 5.42 1.62
C ILE A 176 11.42 4.97 2.89
N ARG A 177 12.49 5.67 3.29
CA ARG A 177 13.20 5.34 4.53
C ARG A 177 12.31 5.48 5.76
N TRP A 178 11.44 6.50 5.78
CA TRP A 178 10.49 6.72 6.86
C TRP A 178 9.42 5.64 6.91
N ALA A 179 8.81 5.34 5.77
CA ALA A 179 7.83 4.26 5.62
C ALA A 179 8.44 2.92 6.10
N ALA A 180 9.69 2.65 5.72
CA ALA A 180 10.39 1.42 6.10
C ALA A 180 10.62 1.35 7.62
N ASN A 181 11.08 2.44 8.24
CA ASN A 181 11.20 2.51 9.69
C ASN A 181 9.84 2.31 10.38
N ALA A 182 8.77 2.95 9.89
CA ALA A 182 7.43 2.82 10.45
C ALA A 182 6.89 1.39 10.37
N ALA A 183 7.09 0.70 9.24
CA ALA A 183 6.74 -0.71 9.07
C ALA A 183 7.53 -1.60 10.04
N LEU A 184 8.85 -1.47 10.07
CA LEU A 184 9.71 -2.30 10.93
C LEU A 184 9.43 -2.08 12.41
N LEU A 185 9.09 -0.86 12.82
CA LEU A 185 8.78 -0.54 14.22
C LEU A 185 7.61 -1.36 14.75
N ARG A 186 6.68 -1.82 13.90
CA ARG A 186 5.57 -2.69 14.30
C ARG A 186 6.03 -4.11 14.63
N HIS A 187 7.18 -4.54 14.12
CA HIS A 187 7.79 -5.85 14.40
C HIS A 187 8.92 -5.71 15.43
N GLU A 188 8.55 -5.44 16.68
CA GLU A 188 9.46 -5.10 17.78
C GLU A 188 10.68 -6.02 17.90
N LYS A 189 10.46 -7.34 17.91
CA LYS A 189 11.55 -8.32 18.01
C LYS A 189 12.57 -8.15 16.90
N TYR A 190 12.12 -7.96 15.66
CA TYR A 190 13.00 -7.76 14.51
C TYR A 190 13.67 -6.38 14.54
N TYR A 191 12.93 -5.32 14.89
CA TYR A 191 13.44 -3.96 15.03
C TYR A 191 14.63 -3.88 16.01
N LEU A 192 14.53 -4.58 17.14
CA LEU A 192 15.62 -4.69 18.12
C LEU A 192 16.89 -5.34 17.55
N THR A 193 16.77 -6.28 16.61
CA THR A 193 17.95 -6.84 15.92
C THR A 193 18.64 -5.82 15.02
N LEU A 194 17.88 -4.94 14.38
CA LEU A 194 18.41 -3.89 13.51
C LEU A 194 19.18 -2.83 14.29
N LEU A 195 18.69 -2.46 15.47
CA LEU A 195 19.37 -1.53 16.39
C LEU A 195 20.72 -2.05 16.89
N LYS A 196 20.90 -3.38 16.94
CA LYS A 196 22.15 -4.04 17.36
C LYS A 196 23.11 -4.31 16.18
N GLY A 197 22.67 -4.07 14.95
CA GLY A 197 23.36 -4.48 13.74
C GLY A 197 23.76 -3.34 12.81
N ALA A 198 24.08 -3.69 11.56
CA ALA A 198 24.53 -2.74 10.54
C ALA A 198 23.49 -1.66 10.17
N TYR A 199 22.22 -1.83 10.57
CA TYR A 199 21.13 -0.88 10.30
C TYR A 199 20.97 0.21 11.37
N ALA A 200 21.62 0.11 12.53
CA ALA A 200 21.49 1.07 13.63
C ALA A 200 21.76 2.52 13.19
N THR A 201 22.81 2.74 12.39
CA THR A 201 23.15 4.07 11.85
C THR A 201 22.07 4.62 10.93
N TYR A 202 21.41 3.77 10.14
CA TYR A 202 20.35 4.19 9.22
C TYR A 202 19.07 4.51 9.98
N LEU A 203 18.71 3.69 10.96
CA LEU A 203 17.62 3.98 11.90
C LEU A 203 17.87 5.31 12.60
N TYR A 204 19.06 5.53 13.16
CA TYR A 204 19.41 6.80 13.80
C TYR A 204 19.21 7.99 12.86
N LYS A 205 19.73 7.92 11.62
CA LYS A 205 19.57 9.01 10.64
C LYS A 205 18.11 9.29 10.31
N VAL A 206 17.30 8.24 10.13
CA VAL A 206 15.87 8.35 9.86
C VAL A 206 15.14 9.04 11.01
N LEU A 207 15.38 8.59 12.24
CA LEU A 207 14.74 9.15 13.44
C LEU A 207 15.20 10.59 13.71
N LEU A 208 16.49 10.89 13.53
CA LEU A 208 17.02 12.24 13.65
C LEU A 208 16.38 13.18 12.62
N GLN A 209 16.30 12.77 11.36
CA GLN A 209 15.65 13.57 10.32
C GLN A 209 14.19 13.88 10.69
N ARG A 210 13.44 12.86 11.14
CA ARG A 210 12.04 13.00 11.56
C ARG A 210 11.87 13.93 12.76
N SER A 211 12.83 13.96 13.68
CA SER A 211 12.77 14.85 14.87
C SER A 211 12.80 16.35 14.57
N PHE A 212 13.19 16.74 13.37
CA PHE A 212 13.09 18.13 12.92
C PHE A 212 11.70 18.48 12.36
N GLU A 213 10.91 17.48 11.98
CA GLU A 213 9.60 17.66 11.35
C GLU A 213 8.46 17.44 12.36
N GLU A 214 8.67 16.53 13.32
CA GLU A 214 7.68 16.15 14.33
C GLU A 214 8.28 16.21 15.74
N GLN A 215 7.43 16.50 16.73
CA GLN A 215 7.80 16.34 18.14
C GLN A 215 8.02 14.86 18.44
N SER A 216 9.29 14.45 18.41
CA SER A 216 9.71 13.10 18.72
C SER A 216 10.95 13.11 19.59
N SER A 217 11.09 12.09 20.42
CA SER A 217 12.25 11.92 21.28
C SER A 217 12.66 10.46 21.35
N TRP A 218 13.97 10.24 21.43
CA TRP A 218 14.57 8.94 21.65
C TRP A 218 15.44 9.01 22.89
N TYR A 219 15.10 8.24 23.91
CA TYR A 219 15.82 8.18 25.18
C TYR A 219 15.82 6.77 25.77
N THR A 220 16.63 6.58 26.81
CA THR A 220 16.68 5.35 27.61
C THR A 220 16.12 5.63 29.00
N GLU A 221 15.20 4.79 29.46
CA GLU A 221 14.56 4.88 30.79
C GLU A 221 14.42 3.47 31.36
N ASP A 222 14.95 3.23 32.57
CA ASP A 222 14.85 1.94 33.29
C ASP A 222 15.26 0.71 32.46
N GLY A 223 16.32 0.82 31.66
CA GLY A 223 16.79 -0.26 30.79
C GLY A 223 15.96 -0.49 29.52
N ASN A 224 14.94 0.34 29.27
CA ASN A 224 14.15 0.33 28.05
C ASN A 224 14.60 1.41 27.08
N PHE A 225 14.48 1.12 25.79
CA PHE A 225 14.46 2.15 24.77
C PHE A 225 13.05 2.72 24.64
N CYS A 226 12.95 4.03 24.78
CA CYS A 226 11.71 4.78 24.63
C CYS A 226 11.80 5.62 23.36
N PHE A 227 10.85 5.41 22.45
CA PHE A 227 10.65 6.24 21.28
C PHE A 227 9.28 6.91 21.35
N ASN A 228 9.27 8.23 21.44
CA ASN A 228 8.04 9.03 21.44
C ASN A 228 7.72 9.45 19.99
N VAL A 229 6.56 9.02 19.49
CA VAL A 229 6.05 9.36 18.16
C VAL A 229 4.59 9.76 18.30
N GLN A 230 4.25 10.98 17.87
CA GLN A 230 2.85 11.41 17.73
C GLN A 230 2.02 11.15 19.01
N GLU A 231 2.59 11.45 20.18
CA GLU A 231 1.99 11.32 21.53
C GLU A 231 1.94 9.91 22.13
N ASP A 232 2.36 8.87 21.41
CA ASP A 232 2.54 7.52 21.95
C ASP A 232 4.01 7.19 22.24
N ILE A 233 4.28 6.68 23.45
CA ILE A 233 5.62 6.21 23.84
C ILE A 233 5.72 4.71 23.59
N LYS A 234 6.51 4.33 22.59
CA LYS A 234 6.88 2.93 22.38
C LYS A 234 8.09 2.57 23.24
N ARG A 235 7.89 1.63 24.16
CA ARG A 235 8.93 1.10 25.06
C ARG A 235 9.36 -0.29 24.59
N MET A 236 10.65 -0.52 24.43
CA MET A 236 11.22 -1.81 24.05
C MET A 236 12.34 -2.21 25.03
N SER A 237 12.24 -3.42 25.60
CA SER A 237 13.24 -3.94 26.55
C SER A 237 14.57 -4.24 25.86
N LEU A 238 15.67 -3.82 26.47
CA LEU A 238 17.01 -4.25 26.10
C LEU A 238 17.49 -5.35 27.04
N ASP A 239 17.41 -6.60 26.59
CA ASP A 239 17.89 -7.74 27.39
C ASP A 239 19.41 -7.73 27.65
N THR A 240 20.17 -6.84 26.98
CA THR A 240 21.63 -6.75 27.09
C THR A 240 22.11 -5.31 26.91
N HIS A 241 23.03 -4.88 27.77
CA HIS A 241 23.91 -3.70 27.59
C HIS A 241 24.86 -3.85 26.39
N HIS A 242 24.35 -4.17 25.21
CA HIS A 242 25.08 -3.89 23.98
C HIS A 242 24.89 -2.40 23.70
N ASP A 243 25.99 -1.70 23.46
CA ASP A 243 26.05 -0.25 23.53
C ASP A 243 25.44 0.37 22.26
N VAL A 244 24.13 0.19 22.06
CA VAL A 244 23.32 0.87 21.05
C VAL A 244 23.52 2.38 21.19
N THR A 245 23.73 2.88 22.42
CA THR A 245 24.17 4.25 22.69
C THR A 245 25.51 4.58 22.04
N ALA A 246 26.54 3.72 22.13
CA ALA A 246 27.78 3.90 21.37
C ALA A 246 27.57 3.86 19.84
N MET A 247 26.69 3.00 19.32
CA MET A 247 26.37 2.97 17.89
C MET A 247 25.68 4.25 17.41
N ILE A 248 24.70 4.74 18.19
CA ILE A 248 24.04 6.03 17.99
C ILE A 248 25.06 7.16 18.03
N ASN A 249 25.94 7.16 19.04
CA ASN A 249 26.99 8.16 19.17
C ASN A 249 27.96 8.15 17.98
N LYS A 250 28.26 6.97 17.43
CA LYS A 250 29.05 6.83 16.20
C LYS A 250 28.29 7.31 14.96
N ALA A 251 26.96 7.20 14.95
CA ALA A 251 26.10 7.64 13.85
C ALA A 251 25.81 9.15 13.86
N ARG A 252 26.05 9.83 14.99
CA ARG A 252 25.89 11.29 15.13
C ARG A 252 26.77 12.05 14.14
N PRO A 253 26.27 13.12 13.51
CA PRO A 253 27.11 14.06 12.78
C PRO A 253 28.25 14.59 13.66
N THR A 254 29.43 14.82 13.08
CA THR A 254 30.60 15.30 13.83
C THR A 254 30.42 16.69 14.44
N ASN A 255 29.51 17.48 13.87
CA ASN A 255 29.09 18.81 14.34
C ASN A 255 27.78 18.77 15.16
N PHE A 256 27.35 17.59 15.62
CA PHE A 256 26.13 17.47 16.41
C PHE A 256 26.25 18.31 17.69
N PRO A 257 25.33 19.24 17.96
CA PRO A 257 25.41 20.10 19.13
C PRO A 257 25.47 19.27 20.41
N SER A 258 26.45 19.58 21.27
CA SER A 258 26.55 18.92 22.56
C SER A 258 25.28 19.16 23.36
N THR A 259 24.64 18.07 23.82
CA THR A 259 23.54 18.13 24.79
C THR A 259 24.06 18.30 26.23
N ASN A 260 25.38 18.33 26.44
CA ASN A 260 25.97 18.55 27.75
C ASN A 260 25.87 20.03 28.11
N GLY A 261 24.70 20.42 28.60
CA GLY A 261 24.50 21.54 29.50
C GLY A 261 24.48 21.01 30.94
N ARG A 262 25.60 20.49 31.43
CA ARG A 262 26.02 20.38 32.83
C ARG A 262 27.41 19.76 32.91
#